data_AF-L8JRA2-F1
#
_entry.id   AF-L8JRA2-F1
#
_cell.length_a   1.000
_cell.length_b   1.000
_cell.length_c   1.000
_cell.angle_alpha   90.00
_cell.angle_beta   90.00
_cell.angle_gamma   90.00
#
_symmetry.space_group_name_H-M   'P 1'
#
loop_
_entity.id
_entity.type
_entity.pdbx_description
1 polymer ?
#
loop_
_entity_poly.entity_id
_entity_poly.type
_entity_poly.pdbx_seq_one_letter_code
_entity_poly.pdbx_strand_id
1 'polypeptide(L)'
;MKGLSIQYLMGGLMVAFSFYQIYTADFWEASLYISAGLAFIVMGLLKNEVFPRQKKILNAVSWLLILLAVFLFLFLVRTDG
;
A
#
# COMPACT_ATOMS: atom_id res chain seq x y z
N MET A 1 25.06 6.87 0.80
CA MET A 1 23.93 5.99 0.41
C MET A 1 22.66 6.55 1.03
N LYS A 2 21.81 7.22 0.25
CA LYS A 2 20.52 7.73 0.76
C LYS A 2 19.72 6.50 1.19
N GLY A 3 19.53 6.35 2.51
CA GLY A 3 18.93 5.16 3.11
C GLY A 3 17.65 4.79 2.38
N LEU A 4 17.56 3.53 1.95
CA LEU A 4 16.36 2.98 1.35
C LEU A 4 15.20 3.32 2.29
N SER A 5 14.34 4.25 1.87
CA SER A 5 13.33 4.79 2.77
C SER A 5 12.42 3.63 3.16
N ILE A 6 12.24 3.39 4.46
CA ILE A 6 11.50 2.24 5.03
C ILE A 6 10.15 2.04 4.32
N GLN A 7 9.53 3.12 3.85
CA GLN A 7 8.32 3.12 3.03
C GLN A 7 8.43 2.26 1.76
N TYR A 8 9.50 2.36 0.98
CA TYR A 8 9.67 1.56 -0.23
C TYR A 8 9.95 0.10 0.09
N LEU A 9 10.71 -0.17 1.16
CA LEU A 9 10.95 -1.54 1.62
C LEU A 9 9.64 -2.20 2.04
N MET A 10 8.87 -1.52 2.89
CA MET A 10 7.63 -2.06 3.41
C MET A 10 6.55 -2.14 2.33
N GLY A 11 6.47 -1.14 1.46
CA GLY A 11 5.61 -1.18 0.28
C GLY A 11 5.94 -2.33 -0.67
N GLY A 12 7.23 -2.57 -0.92
CA GLY A 12 7.69 -3.70 -1.72
C GLY A 12 7.38 -5.06 -1.09
N LEU A 13 7.57 -5.21 0.22
CA LEU A 13 7.23 -6.43 0.94
C LEU A 13 5.72 -6.73 0.87
N MET A 14 4.86 -5.74 1.09
CA MET A 14 3.42 -5.95 1.01
C MET A 14 2.98 -6.32 -0.41
N VAL A 15 3.54 -5.69 -1.44
CA VAL A 15 3.27 -6.09 -2.83
C VAL A 15 3.78 -7.52 -3.10
N ALA A 16 4.90 -7.95 -2.51
CA ALA A 16 5.36 -9.33 -2.64
C ALA A 16 4.40 -10.33 -1.96
N PHE A 17 3.92 -10.01 -0.75
CA PHE A 17 2.93 -10.81 -0.04
C PHE A 17 1.60 -10.90 -0.79
N SER A 18 1.18 -9.83 -1.49
CA SER A 18 -0.05 -9.92 -2.28
C SER A 18 0.05 -10.92 -3.43
N PHE A 19 1.21 -11.04 -4.08
CA PHE A 19 1.41 -12.07 -5.10
C PHE A 19 1.32 -13.48 -4.51
N TYR A 20 1.84 -13.67 -3.29
CA TYR A 20 1.66 -14.92 -2.55
C TYR A 20 0.19 -15.20 -2.26
N GLN A 21 -0.59 -14.20 -1.82
CA GLN A 21 -2.02 -14.39 -1.56
C GLN A 21 -2.86 -14.63 -2.81
N ILE A 22 -2.47 -14.05 -3.95
CA ILE A 22 -3.08 -14.40 -5.25
C ILE A 22 -2.86 -15.89 -5.57
N TYR A 23 -1.68 -16.43 -5.25
CA TYR A 23 -1.36 -17.84 -5.47
C TYR A 23 -2.18 -18.79 -4.58
N THR A 24 -2.48 -18.39 -3.34
CA THR A 24 -3.35 -19.14 -2.41
C THR A 24 -4.85 -18.90 -2.65
N ALA A 25 -5.21 -18.10 -3.66
CA ALA A 25 -6.58 -17.69 -3.99
C ALA A 25 -7.29 -16.86 -2.89
N ASP A 26 -6.52 -16.21 -1.99
CA ASP A 26 -7.06 -15.24 -1.04
C ASP A 26 -7.03 -13.82 -1.63
N PHE A 27 -8.04 -13.52 -2.44
CA PHE A 27 -8.11 -12.25 -3.16
C PHE A 27 -8.39 -11.05 -2.26
N TRP A 28 -9.01 -11.25 -1.10
CA TRP A 28 -9.31 -10.16 -0.17
C TRP A 28 -8.04 -9.73 0.56
N GLU A 29 -7.28 -10.69 1.10
CA GLU A 29 -6.00 -10.43 1.73
C GLU A 29 -4.97 -9.90 0.72
N ALA A 30 -4.98 -10.42 -0.52
CA ALA A 30 -4.18 -9.87 -1.60
C ALA A 30 -4.51 -8.39 -1.88
N SER A 31 -5.80 -8.04 -1.92
CA SER A 31 -6.26 -6.66 -2.16
C SER A 31 -5.85 -5.72 -1.01
N LEU A 32 -5.89 -6.21 0.23
CA LEU A 32 -5.39 -5.49 1.40
C LEU A 32 -3.89 -5.19 1.24
N TYR A 33 -3.09 -6.21 0.91
CA TYR A 33 -1.65 -6.05 0.76
C TYR A 33 -1.26 -5.17 -0.43
N ILE A 34 -1.96 -5.24 -1.56
CA ILE A 34 -1.72 -4.32 -2.70
C ILE A 34 -2.02 -2.88 -2.30
N SER A 35 -3.19 -2.63 -1.70
CA SER A 35 -3.60 -1.27 -1.35
C SER A 35 -2.67 -0.65 -0.30
N ALA A 36 -2.32 -1.40 0.75
CA ALA A 36 -1.36 -0.98 1.76
C ALA A 36 0.04 -0.78 1.17
N GLY A 37 0.52 -1.72 0.35
CA GLY A 37 1.84 -1.66 -0.28
C GLY A 37 1.99 -0.43 -1.18
N LEU A 38 0.99 -0.17 -2.04
CA LEU A 38 0.97 1.01 -2.89
C LEU A 38 0.88 2.31 -2.07
N ALA A 39 0.12 2.35 -0.97
CA ALA A 39 0.06 3.51 -0.10
C ALA A 39 1.44 3.88 0.46
N PHE A 40 2.20 2.89 0.92
CA PHE A 40 3.57 3.11 1.39
C PHE A 40 4.49 3.63 0.28
N ILE A 41 4.42 3.07 -0.92
CA ILE A 41 5.23 3.53 -2.06
C ILE A 41 4.90 4.99 -2.41
N VAL A 42 3.61 5.33 -2.53
CA VAL A 42 3.15 6.69 -2.84
C VAL A 42 3.58 7.67 -1.74
N MET A 43 3.50 7.28 -0.47
CA MET A 43 3.99 8.11 0.64
C MET A 43 5.51 8.32 0.58
N GLY A 44 6.27 7.31 0.15
CA GLY A 44 7.70 7.46 -0.14
C GLY A 44 7.96 8.47 -1.26
N LEU A 45 7.19 8.41 -2.36
CA LEU A 45 7.28 9.36 -3.48
C LEU A 45 6.97 10.81 -3.03
N LEU A 46 5.97 10.98 -2.16
CA LEU A 46 5.62 12.28 -1.57
C LEU A 46 6.72 12.81 -0.66
N LYS A 47 7.28 11.98 0.22
CA LYS A 47 8.34 12.37 1.17
C LYS A 47 9.62 12.79 0.47
N ASN A 48 9.98 12.10 -0.61
CA ASN A 48 11.20 12.38 -1.38
C ASN A 48 10.98 13.43 -2.48
N GLU A 49 9.80 14.05 -2.54
CA GLU A 49 9.41 15.06 -3.53
C GLU A 49 9.74 14.66 -4.98
N VAL A 50 9.56 13.38 -5.32
CA VAL A 50 9.90 12.83 -6.64
C VAL A 50 9.09 13.50 -7.75
N PHE A 51 7.84 13.86 -7.44
CA PHE A 51 6.90 14.50 -8.37
C PHE A 51 6.27 15.75 -7.74
N PRO A 52 7.02 16.88 -7.67
CA PRO A 52 6.57 18.07 -6.94
C PRO A 52 5.34 18.71 -7.58
N ARG A 53 5.19 18.62 -8.91
CA ARG A 53 4.04 19.17 -9.66
C ARG A 53 2.74 18.40 -9.40
N GLN A 54 2.82 17.10 -9.13
CA GLN A 54 1.67 16.21 -8.94
C GLN A 54 1.39 15.89 -7.46
N LYS A 55 2.03 16.62 -6.52
CA LYS A 55 1.92 16.37 -5.07
C LYS A 55 0.48 16.26 -4.58
N LYS A 56 -0.43 17.12 -5.08
CA LYS A 56 -1.85 17.09 -4.71
C LYS A 56 -2.54 15.79 -5.14
N ILE A 57 -2.25 15.31 -6.35
CA ILE A 57 -2.80 14.06 -6.89
C ILE A 57 -2.24 12.86 -6.11
N LEU A 58 -0.92 12.82 -5.91
CA LEU A 58 -0.27 11.76 -5.13
C LEU A 58 -0.79 11.69 -3.70
N ASN A 59 -1.05 12.84 -3.07
CA ASN A 59 -1.65 12.88 -1.74
C ASN A 59 -3.07 12.30 -1.75
N ALA A 60 -3.90 12.68 -2.71
CA ALA A 60 -5.25 12.13 -2.85
C ALA A 60 -5.23 10.60 -3.10
N VAL A 61 -4.34 10.12 -3.97
CA VAL A 61 -4.15 8.68 -4.23
C VAL A 61 -3.68 7.96 -2.97
N SER A 62 -2.74 8.54 -2.22
CA SER A 62 -2.28 7.97 -0.94
C SER A 62 -3.43 7.81 0.05
N TRP A 63 -4.26 8.84 0.22
CA TRP A 63 -5.42 8.78 1.12
C TRP A 63 -6.45 7.75 0.67
N LEU A 64 -6.73 7.66 -0.62
CA LEU A 64 -7.65 6.65 -1.17
C LEU A 64 -7.14 5.23 -0.89
N LEU A 65 -5.85 4.97 -1.10
CA LEU A 65 -5.24 3.67 -0.83
C LEU A 65 -5.24 3.33 0.67
N ILE A 66 -4.97 4.30 1.54
CA ILE A 66 -5.05 4.12 3.00
C ILE A 66 -6.48 3.78 3.43
N LEU A 67 -7.47 4.52 2.93
CA LEU A 67 -8.88 4.27 3.25
C LEU A 67 -9.33 2.88 2.78
N LEU A 68 -8.93 2.47 1.56
CA LEU A 68 -9.19 1.13 1.05
C LEU A 68 -8.53 0.05 1.91
N ALA A 69 -7.26 0.24 2.30
CA ALA A 69 -6.56 -0.72 3.16
C ALA A 69 -7.22 -0.84 4.54
N VAL A 70 -7.60 0.28 5.16
CA VAL A 70 -8.31 0.28 6.45
C VAL A 70 -9.67 -0.41 6.33
N PHE A 71 -10.42 -0.11 5.26
CA PHE A 71 -11.71 -0.76 5.02
C PHE A 71 -11.55 -2.27 4.84
N LEU A 72 -10.61 -2.70 3.99
CA LEU A 72 -10.33 -4.12 3.75
C LEU A 72 -9.84 -4.83 5.02
N PHE A 73 -9.01 -4.18 5.82
CA PHE A 73 -8.56 -4.71 7.09
C PHE A 73 -9.73 -4.95 8.04
N LEU A 74 -10.60 -3.94 8.22
CA LEU A 74 -11.79 -4.08 9.08
C LEU A 74 -12.77 -5.13 8.54
N PHE A 75 -12.90 -5.22 7.21
CA PHE A 75 -13.72 -6.23 6.55
C PHE A 75 -13.20 -7.64 6.87
N LEU A 76 -11.90 -7.89 6.64
CA LEU A 76 -11.27 -9.19 6.91
C LEU A 76 -11.32 -9.56 8.38
N VAL A 77 -11.06 -8.62 9.29
CA VAL A 77 -11.19 -8.86 10.74
C VAL A 77 -12.62 -9.27 11.11
N ARG A 78 -13.63 -8.77 10.40
CA ARG A 78 -15.03 -9.11 10.65
C ARG A 78 -15.44 -10.45 10.02
N THR A 79 -14.88 -10.83 8.88
CA THR A 79 -15.24 -12.03 8.13
C THR A 79 -14.42 -13.25 8.52
N ASP A 80 -13.16 -13.04 8.89
CA ASP A 80 -12.18 -14.09 9.17
C ASP A 80 -11.93 -14.24 10.68
N GLY A 81 -12.44 -13.31 11.49
CA GLY A 81 -12.42 -13.32 12.96
C GLY A 81 -13.65 -13.91 13.63
#